data_AF-A0A0E8G555-F1
#
_entry.id   AF-A0A0E8G555-F1
#
_cell.length_a   1.000
_cell.length_b   1.000
_cell.length_c   1.000
_cell.angle_alpha   90.00
_cell.angle_beta   90.00
_cell.angle_gamma   90.00
#
_symmetry.space_group_name_H-M   'P 1'
#
loop_
_entity.id
_entity.type
_entity.pdbx_description
1 polymer ?
#
loop_
_entity_poly.entity_id
_entity_poly.type
_entity_poly.pdbx_seq_one_letter_code
_entity_poly.pdbx_strand_id
1 'polypeptide(L)'
;MDIEWRNVLKPVPNIVIPFFAFALGTGINLGAVISGGMSGLVLGLLISPITGALVYFGYRYILRRGGKSGLGFAAGTTAGNAIATPAVVAAADPSFQPYVATATAQVAACVLISSILAPVLASYFLKRAGELKPVEQEPQDERTGQPAEVSL
;
A
#
# COMPACT_ATOMS: atom_id res chain seq x y z
N MET A 1 -7.83 -8.86 -22.52
CA MET A 1 -8.74 -7.85 -21.96
C MET A 1 -8.92 -6.77 -23.00
N ASP A 2 -10.16 -6.47 -23.35
CA ASP A 2 -10.51 -5.47 -24.36
C ASP A 2 -10.03 -4.07 -23.95
N ILE A 3 -9.64 -3.24 -24.92
CA ILE A 3 -9.30 -1.83 -24.69
C ILE A 3 -10.51 -1.09 -24.10
N GLU A 4 -11.73 -1.47 -24.48
CA GLU A 4 -12.95 -0.91 -23.91
C GLU A 4 -13.09 -1.22 -22.42
N TRP A 5 -12.90 -2.50 -22.02
CA TRP A 5 -12.92 -2.89 -20.61
C TRP A 5 -11.86 -2.16 -19.78
N ARG A 6 -10.66 -1.92 -20.36
CA ARG A 6 -9.63 -1.11 -19.70
C ARG A 6 -10.13 0.32 -19.47
N ASN A 7 -10.76 0.95 -20.47
CA ASN A 7 -11.25 2.33 -20.36
C ASN A 7 -12.39 2.46 -19.33
N VAL A 8 -13.28 1.47 -19.26
CA VAL A 8 -14.34 1.41 -18.24
C VAL A 8 -13.77 1.28 -16.82
N LEU A 9 -12.69 0.53 -16.64
CA LEU A 9 -12.07 0.30 -15.33
C LEU A 9 -11.08 1.38 -14.90
N LYS A 10 -10.54 2.19 -15.83
CA LYS A 10 -9.58 3.28 -15.54
C LYS A 10 -9.98 4.21 -14.39
N PRO A 11 -11.22 4.73 -14.29
CA PRO A 11 -11.58 5.65 -13.20
C PRO A 11 -11.88 4.96 -11.87
N VAL A 12 -12.08 3.64 -11.86
CA VAL A 12 -12.52 2.89 -10.66
C VAL A 12 -11.58 3.06 -9.46
N PRO A 13 -10.23 2.98 -9.60
CA PRO A 13 -9.33 3.15 -8.47
C PRO A 13 -9.45 4.53 -7.79
N ASN A 14 -9.69 5.60 -8.54
CA ASN A 14 -9.81 6.95 -7.99
C ASN A 14 -10.98 7.08 -7.01
N ILE A 15 -12.02 6.28 -7.21
CA ILE A 15 -13.18 6.22 -6.31
C ILE A 15 -12.95 5.17 -5.22
N VAL A 16 -12.52 3.94 -5.58
CA VAL A 16 -12.45 2.82 -4.63
C VAL A 16 -11.33 2.99 -3.59
N ILE A 17 -10.17 3.54 -3.96
CA ILE A 17 -9.02 3.71 -3.05
C ILE A 17 -9.39 4.53 -1.80
N PRO A 18 -9.97 5.74 -1.89
CA PRO A 18 -10.31 6.51 -0.70
C PRO A 18 -11.38 5.84 0.17
N PHE A 19 -12.41 5.22 -0.43
CA PHE A 19 -13.42 4.48 0.35
C PHE A 19 -12.84 3.24 1.04
N PHE A 20 -11.97 2.51 0.36
CA PHE A 20 -11.28 1.36 0.95
C PHE A 20 -10.36 1.78 2.10
N ALA A 21 -9.59 2.85 1.92
CA ALA A 21 -8.74 3.40 2.99
C ALA A 21 -9.58 3.88 4.19
N PHE A 22 -10.71 4.54 3.95
CA PHE A 22 -11.62 4.98 5.01
C PHE A 22 -12.24 3.79 5.76
N ALA A 23 -12.76 2.79 5.04
CA ALA A 23 -13.33 1.59 5.64
C ALA A 23 -12.30 0.78 6.44
N LEU A 24 -11.06 0.69 5.96
CA LEU A 24 -9.96 0.11 6.74
C LEU A 24 -9.69 0.92 8.01
N GLY A 25 -9.75 2.25 7.94
CA GLY A 25 -9.56 3.15 9.08
C GLY A 25 -10.63 2.99 10.16
N THR A 26 -11.91 2.90 9.78
CA THR A 26 -13.03 2.78 10.74
C THR A 26 -13.10 1.41 11.43
N GLY A 27 -12.51 0.37 10.83
CA GLY A 27 -12.42 -0.96 11.43
C GLY A 27 -11.37 -1.12 12.53
N ILE A 28 -10.50 -0.12 12.74
CA ILE A 28 -9.40 -0.19 13.71
C ILE A 28 -9.85 0.29 15.10
N ASN A 29 -9.57 -0.50 16.13
CA ASN A 29 -9.86 -0.12 17.53
C ASN A 29 -8.79 0.86 18.07
N LEU A 30 -9.16 2.14 18.25
CA LEU A 30 -8.23 3.18 18.71
C LEU A 30 -7.62 2.90 20.10
N GLY A 31 -8.35 2.26 21.02
CA GLY A 31 -7.82 1.89 22.34
C GLY A 31 -6.72 0.82 22.26
N ALA A 32 -6.88 -0.15 21.35
CA ALA A 32 -5.85 -1.14 21.04
C ALA A 32 -4.66 -0.51 20.30
N VAL A 33 -4.88 0.52 19.46
CA VAL A 33 -3.80 1.26 18.79
C VAL A 33 -2.95 2.04 19.79
N ILE A 34 -3.54 2.65 20.81
CA ILE A 34 -2.76 3.39 21.82
C ILE A 34 -1.88 2.42 22.64
N SER A 35 -2.39 1.24 23.00
CA SER A 35 -1.65 0.25 23.79
C SER A 35 -0.65 -0.58 22.98
N GLY A 36 -1.03 -1.02 21.77
CA GLY A 36 -0.20 -1.84 20.88
C GLY A 36 0.65 -1.05 19.88
N GLY A 37 0.30 0.20 19.61
CA GLY A 37 0.88 1.01 18.52
C GLY A 37 2.36 1.32 18.70
N MET A 38 2.86 1.46 19.93
CA MET A 38 4.31 1.68 20.14
C MET A 38 5.13 0.47 19.69
N SER A 39 4.68 -0.74 20.02
CA SER A 39 5.33 -1.98 19.58
C SER A 39 5.17 -2.21 18.08
N GLY A 40 4.00 -1.88 17.51
CA GLY A 40 3.78 -1.88 16.07
C GLY A 40 4.64 -0.87 15.33
N LEU A 41 4.98 0.25 15.98
CA LEU A 41 5.85 1.26 15.42
C LEU A 41 7.29 0.79 15.27
N VAL A 42 7.82 0.20 16.34
CA VAL A 42 9.14 -0.43 16.31
C VAL A 42 9.16 -1.56 15.28
N LEU A 43 8.13 -2.40 15.25
CA LEU A 43 8.02 -3.50 14.29
C LEU A 43 8.00 -2.98 12.84
N GLY A 44 7.20 -1.96 12.55
CA GLY A 44 7.12 -1.34 11.23
C GLY A 44 8.43 -0.72 10.77
N LEU A 45 9.11 0.01 11.66
CA LEU A 45 10.41 0.62 11.39
C LEU A 45 11.52 -0.40 11.14
N LEU A 46 11.47 -1.56 11.81
CA LEU A 46 12.45 -2.63 11.60
C LEU A 46 12.13 -3.44 10.33
N ILE A 47 10.88 -3.86 10.16
CA ILE A 47 10.52 -4.81 9.10
C ILE A 47 10.44 -4.13 7.72
N SER A 48 10.00 -2.87 7.66
CA SER A 48 9.83 -2.15 6.38
C SER A 48 11.14 -2.01 5.59
N PRO A 49 12.28 -1.57 6.17
CA PRO A 49 13.54 -1.53 5.44
C PRO A 49 14.09 -2.93 5.15
N ILE A 50 13.87 -3.93 6.02
CA ILE A 50 14.32 -5.31 5.78
C ILE A 50 13.61 -5.90 4.56
N THR A 51 12.28 -5.88 4.55
CA THR A 51 11.48 -6.38 3.44
C THR A 51 11.74 -5.57 2.17
N GLY A 52 11.79 -4.25 2.27
CA GLY A 52 12.12 -3.38 1.14
C GLY A 52 13.51 -3.66 0.57
N ALA A 53 14.51 -3.93 1.41
CA ALA A 53 15.86 -4.29 0.99
C ALA A 53 15.90 -5.67 0.31
N LEU A 54 15.19 -6.67 0.83
CA LEU A 54 15.08 -7.98 0.18
C LEU A 54 14.48 -7.85 -1.22
N VAL A 55 13.40 -7.09 -1.38
CA VAL A 55 12.78 -6.85 -2.68
C VAL A 55 13.69 -6.01 -3.58
N TYR A 56 14.40 -5.01 -3.04
CA TYR A 56 15.43 -4.27 -3.77
C TYR A 56 16.50 -5.20 -4.35
N PHE A 57 17.02 -6.14 -3.56
CA PHE A 57 18.00 -7.11 -4.03
C PHE A 57 17.41 -8.05 -5.08
N GLY A 58 16.16 -8.48 -4.94
CA GLY A 58 15.44 -9.21 -5.98
C GLY A 58 15.34 -8.40 -7.29
N TYR A 59 15.00 -7.12 -7.19
CA TYR A 59 14.91 -6.22 -8.35
C TYR A 59 16.28 -5.99 -9.01
N ARG A 60 17.35 -5.92 -8.21
CA ARG A 60 18.72 -5.68 -8.68
C ARG A 60 19.36 -6.91 -9.30
N TYR A 61 19.26 -8.07 -8.64
CA TYR A 61 19.99 -9.27 -9.02
C TYR A 61 19.17 -10.22 -9.89
N ILE A 62 17.88 -10.41 -9.59
CA ILE A 62 17.02 -11.35 -10.34
C ILE A 62 16.44 -10.64 -11.57
N LEU A 63 15.75 -9.51 -11.37
CA LEU A 63 15.12 -8.78 -12.48
C LEU A 63 16.10 -7.86 -13.22
N ARG A 64 17.35 -7.73 -12.75
CA ARG A 64 18.41 -6.92 -13.36
C ARG A 64 17.96 -5.49 -13.73
N ARG A 65 17.09 -4.89 -12.91
CA ARG A 65 16.51 -3.55 -13.18
C ARG A 65 17.49 -2.38 -13.01
N GLY A 66 18.77 -2.65 -12.73
CA GLY A 66 19.80 -1.62 -12.72
C GLY A 66 19.49 -0.49 -11.74
N GLY A 67 19.51 0.77 -12.21
CA GLY A 67 19.20 1.94 -11.40
C GLY A 67 17.74 2.00 -10.90
N LYS A 68 16.81 1.29 -11.54
CA LYS A 68 15.38 1.23 -11.14
C LYS A 68 15.12 0.28 -9.97
N SER A 69 16.16 -0.32 -9.41
CA SER A 69 16.01 -1.27 -8.30
C SER A 69 15.42 -0.64 -7.04
N GLY A 70 15.52 0.69 -6.89
CA GLY A 70 14.88 1.44 -5.81
C GLY A 70 13.35 1.29 -5.76
N LEU A 71 12.70 0.89 -6.87
CA LEU A 71 11.28 0.51 -6.88
C LEU A 71 10.97 -0.68 -5.96
N GLY A 72 11.96 -1.51 -5.64
CA GLY A 72 11.82 -2.62 -4.72
C GLY A 72 11.41 -2.19 -3.31
N PHE A 73 11.82 -1.00 -2.85
CA PHE A 73 11.38 -0.46 -1.56
C PHE A 73 9.89 -0.06 -1.55
N ALA A 74 9.36 0.41 -2.69
CA ALA A 74 7.93 0.68 -2.83
C ALA A 74 7.11 -0.62 -2.94
N ALA A 75 7.64 -1.63 -3.62
CA ALA A 75 7.01 -2.93 -3.76
C ALA A 75 7.03 -3.75 -2.45
N GLY A 76 8.07 -3.59 -1.62
CA GLY A 76 8.24 -4.27 -0.34
C GLY A 76 7.47 -3.64 0.83
N THR A 77 6.25 -3.17 0.59
CA THR A 77 5.37 -2.55 1.61
C THR A 77 4.45 -3.56 2.28
N THR A 78 3.94 -3.21 3.47
CA THR A 78 2.89 -4.00 4.11
C THR A 78 1.54 -3.53 3.58
N ALA A 79 0.78 -4.43 2.95
CA ALA A 79 -0.53 -4.11 2.42
C ALA A 79 -1.58 -3.97 3.54
N GLY A 80 -2.55 -3.05 3.37
CA GLY A 80 -3.60 -2.81 4.35
C GLY A 80 -4.52 -4.02 4.60
N ASN A 81 -4.59 -4.96 3.66
CA ASN A 81 -5.34 -6.20 3.83
C ASN A 81 -4.79 -7.09 4.96
N ALA A 82 -3.51 -6.95 5.33
CA ALA A 82 -2.88 -7.72 6.40
C ALA A 82 -3.50 -7.42 7.78
N ILE A 83 -4.19 -6.29 7.93
CA ILE A 83 -4.90 -5.90 9.16
C ILE A 83 -6.00 -6.93 9.50
N ALA A 84 -6.57 -7.62 8.50
CA ALA A 84 -7.58 -8.66 8.71
C ALA A 84 -6.98 -10.01 9.18
N THR A 85 -5.67 -10.24 9.01
CA THR A 85 -5.01 -11.52 9.29
C THR A 85 -5.21 -12.00 10.73
N PRO A 86 -5.07 -11.18 11.79
CA PRO A 86 -5.26 -11.65 13.17
C PRO A 86 -6.68 -12.18 13.43
N ALA A 87 -7.70 -11.53 12.86
CA ALA A 87 -9.09 -11.96 12.99
C ALA A 87 -9.33 -13.30 12.28
N VAL A 88 -8.73 -13.49 11.09
CA VAL A 88 -8.81 -14.77 10.36
C VAL A 88 -8.11 -15.89 11.13
N VAL A 89 -6.94 -15.62 11.71
CA VAL A 89 -6.22 -16.60 12.54
C VAL A 89 -7.04 -17.00 13.76
N ALA A 90 -7.66 -16.05 14.45
CA ALA A 90 -8.47 -16.35 15.64
C ALA A 90 -9.82 -17.03 15.31
N ALA A 91 -10.28 -16.92 14.06
CA ALA A 91 -11.42 -17.69 13.56
C ALA A 91 -11.03 -19.16 13.29
N ALA A 92 -9.79 -19.41 12.88
CA ALA A 92 -9.25 -20.76 12.69
C ALA A 92 -8.90 -21.43 14.03
N ASP A 93 -8.35 -20.68 14.99
CA ASP A 93 -8.03 -21.16 16.34
C ASP A 93 -8.44 -20.11 17.40
N PRO A 94 -9.51 -20.40 18.19
CA PRO A 94 -10.02 -19.49 19.21
C PRO A 94 -9.04 -19.18 20.35
N SER A 95 -7.97 -19.96 20.53
CA SER A 95 -6.95 -19.65 21.53
C SER A 95 -6.25 -18.31 21.29
N PHE A 96 -6.28 -17.80 20.05
CA PHE A 96 -5.68 -16.52 19.67
C PHE A 96 -6.59 -15.30 19.88
N GLN A 97 -7.85 -15.49 20.29
CA GLN A 97 -8.81 -14.40 20.52
C GLN A 97 -8.27 -13.26 21.43
N PRO A 98 -7.55 -13.54 22.54
CA PRO A 98 -7.01 -12.49 23.39
C PRO A 98 -5.98 -11.58 22.69
N TYR A 99 -5.32 -12.06 21.64
CA TYR A 99 -4.25 -11.34 20.94
C TYR A 99 -4.74 -10.51 19.75
N VAL A 100 -5.97 -10.75 19.26
CA VAL A 100 -6.50 -10.14 18.03
C VAL A 100 -6.44 -8.62 18.09
N ALA A 101 -6.89 -8.01 19.19
CA ALA A 101 -6.92 -6.56 19.32
C ALA A 101 -5.53 -5.94 19.21
N THR A 102 -4.55 -6.47 19.96
CA THR A 102 -3.17 -5.99 19.97
C THR A 102 -2.47 -6.25 18.63
N ALA A 103 -2.64 -7.44 18.05
CA ALA A 103 -2.03 -7.80 16.77
C ALA A 103 -2.59 -6.94 15.61
N THR A 104 -3.90 -6.70 15.58
CA THR A 104 -4.54 -5.81 14.59
C THR A 104 -3.98 -4.39 14.68
N ALA A 105 -3.84 -3.86 15.89
CA ALA A 105 -3.24 -2.55 16.12
C ALA A 105 -1.77 -2.49 15.68
N GLN A 106 -0.98 -3.52 15.96
CA GLN A 106 0.42 -3.60 15.55
C GLN A 106 0.58 -3.64 14.02
N VAL A 107 -0.22 -4.46 13.34
CA VAL A 107 -0.20 -4.57 11.88
C VAL A 107 -0.67 -3.25 11.24
N ALA A 108 -1.71 -2.62 11.77
CA ALA A 108 -2.16 -1.31 11.30
C ALA A 108 -1.06 -0.24 11.42
N ALA A 109 -0.38 -0.16 12.57
CA ALA A 109 0.75 0.75 12.77
C ALA A 109 1.90 0.46 11.77
N CYS A 110 2.20 -0.83 11.53
CA CYS A 110 3.21 -1.25 10.55
C CYS A 110 2.86 -0.80 9.12
N VAL A 111 1.60 -0.98 8.70
CA VAL A 111 1.10 -0.50 7.40
C VAL A 111 1.30 1.00 7.26
N LEU A 112 0.87 1.79 8.25
CA LEU A 112 1.01 3.25 8.24
C LEU A 112 2.48 3.68 8.12
N ILE A 113 3.37 3.10 8.91
CA ILE A 113 4.80 3.44 8.84
C ILE A 113 5.40 3.06 7.50
N SER A 114 5.11 1.85 7.00
CA SER A 114 5.61 1.43 5.70
C SER A 114 5.10 2.32 4.56
N SER A 115 3.88 2.85 4.67
CA SER A 115 3.30 3.77 3.68
C SER A 115 4.02 5.12 3.61
N ILE A 116 4.64 5.55 4.73
CA ILE A 116 5.46 6.75 4.80
C ILE A 116 6.91 6.45 4.39
N LEU A 117 7.46 5.33 4.88
CA LEU A 117 8.87 4.99 4.68
C LEU A 117 9.16 4.56 3.23
N ALA A 118 8.23 3.87 2.58
CA ALA A 118 8.39 3.37 1.23
C ALA A 118 8.61 4.46 0.17
N PRO A 119 7.78 5.52 0.04
CA PRO A 119 8.05 6.58 -0.92
C PRO A 119 9.34 7.35 -0.60
N VAL A 120 9.68 7.51 0.68
CA VAL A 120 10.93 8.17 1.10
C VAL A 120 12.15 7.34 0.68
N LEU A 121 12.16 6.04 0.98
CA LEU A 121 13.27 5.16 0.61
C LEU A 121 13.36 4.98 -0.91
N ALA A 122 12.23 4.71 -1.58
CA ALA A 122 12.21 4.57 -3.03
C ALA A 122 12.74 5.84 -3.72
N SER A 123 12.23 7.02 -3.35
CA SER A 123 12.69 8.29 -3.93
C SER A 123 14.18 8.52 -3.68
N TYR A 124 14.69 8.27 -2.47
CA TYR A 124 16.12 8.40 -2.16
C TYR A 124 17.00 7.52 -3.07
N PHE A 125 16.67 6.24 -3.20
CA PHE A 125 17.45 5.31 -4.02
C PHE A 125 17.31 5.56 -5.53
N LEU A 126 16.12 5.92 -6.02
CA LEU A 126 15.95 6.33 -7.41
C LEU A 126 16.71 7.62 -7.72
N LYS A 127 16.73 8.60 -6.80
CA LYS A 127 17.48 9.87 -6.97
C LYS A 127 18.97 9.59 -7.07
N ARG A 128 19.50 8.77 -6.16
CA ARG A 128 20.92 8.39 -6.14
C ARG A 128 21.34 7.64 -7.40
N ALA A 129 20.43 6.87 -8.00
CA ALA A 129 20.67 6.14 -9.23
C ALA A 129 20.44 6.97 -10.51
N GLY A 130 19.96 8.21 -10.41
CA GLY A 130 19.62 9.06 -11.57
C GLY A 130 18.38 8.60 -12.34
N GLU A 131 17.54 7.74 -11.76
CA GLU A 131 16.39 7.11 -12.42
C GLU A 131 15.04 7.69 -11.95
N LEU A 132 15.06 8.73 -11.12
CA LEU A 132 13.86 9.40 -10.65
C LEU A 132 13.27 10.25 -11.78
N LYS A 133 12.34 9.67 -12.53
CA LYS A 133 11.62 10.35 -13.60
C LYS A 133 10.40 11.09 -13.03
N PRO A 134 10.09 12.30 -13.52
CA PRO A 134 8.81 12.94 -13.24
C PRO A 134 7.67 12.00 -13.62
N VAL A 135 6.60 12.02 -12.82
CA VAL A 135 5.39 11.27 -13.14
C VAL A 135 4.79 11.90 -14.39
N GLU A 136 4.96 11.27 -15.55
CA GLU A 136 4.18 11.60 -16.74
C GLU A 136 2.72 11.34 -16.37
N GLN A 137 1.92 12.41 -16.24
CA GLN A 137 0.48 12.26 -16.08
C GLN A 137 -0.04 11.60 -17.35
N GLU A 138 -0.62 10.39 -17.23
CA GLU A 138 -1.38 9.82 -18.35
C GLU A 138 -2.41 10.87 -18.78
N PRO A 139 -2.51 11.23 -20.08
CA PRO A 139 -3.37 12.30 -20.53
C PRO A 139 -4.79 12.03 -20.05
N GLN A 140 -5.30 12.91 -19.19
CA GLN A 140 -6.72 12.97 -18.86
C GLN A 140 -7.45 13.26 -20.17
N ASP A 141 -8.19 12.28 -20.67
CA ASP A 141 -9.04 12.44 -21.84
C ASP A 141 -10.17 13.40 -21.47
N GLU A 142 -10.00 14.69 -21.83
CA GLU A 142 -10.89 15.83 -21.54
C GLU A 142 -12.33 15.67 -22.07
N ARG A 143 -12.70 14.52 -22.68
CA ARG A 143 -14.04 14.26 -23.22
C ARG A 143 -15.10 13.92 -22.16
N THR A 144 -14.77 13.91 -20.87
CA THR A 144 -15.75 13.60 -19.80
C THR A 144 -16.64 14.79 -19.39
N GLY A 145 -16.52 15.94 -20.06
CA GLY A 145 -17.24 17.17 -19.74
C GLY A 145 -18.41 17.55 -20.65
N GLN A 146 -18.77 16.76 -21.67
CA GLN A 146 -19.89 17.13 -22.55
C GLN A 146 -21.15 16.37 -22.11
N PRO A 147 -22.18 17.05 -21.55
CA PRO A 147 -23.45 16.41 -21.31
C PRO A 147 -24.00 15.95 -22.66
N ALA A 148 -24.38 14.68 -22.74
CA ALA A 148 -25.05 14.13 -23.91
C ALA A 148 -26.32 14.96 -24.15
N GLU A 149 -26.28 15.82 -25.16
CA GLU A 149 -27.46 16.51 -25.66
C GLU A 149 -28.40 15.43 -26.20
N VAL A 150 -29.46 15.16 -25.45
CA VAL A 150 -30.56 14.29 -25.87
C VAL A 150 -31.36 15.08 -26.90
N SER A 151 -31.02 14.90 -28.17
CA SER A 151 -31.89 15.32 -29.27
C SER A 151 -33.02 14.30 -29.40
N LEU A 152 -34.24 14.76 -29.12
CA LEU A 152 -35.51 14.08 -29.40
C LEU A 152 -35.70 13.80 -30.89
#